data_AF-A0A7C2AF73-F1
#
_entry.id   AF-A0A7C2AF73-F1
#
_cell.length_a   1.000
_cell.length_b   1.000
_cell.length_c   1.000
_cell.angle_alpha   90.00
_cell.angle_beta   90.00
_cell.angle_gamma   90.00
#
_symmetry.space_group_name_H-M   'P 1'
#
loop_
_entity.id
_entity.type
_entity.pdbx_description
1 polymer ?
#
loop_
_entity_poly.entity_id
_entity_poly.type
_entity_poly.pdbx_seq_one_letter_code
_entity_poly.pdbx_strand_id
1 'polypeptide(L)' 'LGKRVKDKLLVPKKNSQIVPKHLVIIPDGNRRWARKRGWKPWVGHKKADTLEKMRALYDYAGNIGIKHLSFWPFY' A
#
# COMPACT_ATOMS: atom_id res chain seq x y z
N LEU A 1 4.07 26.21 -12.40
CA LEU A 1 3.74 26.31 -10.95
C LEU A 1 2.43 25.59 -10.68
N GLY A 2 2.47 24.28 -10.39
CA GLY A 2 1.28 23.48 -10.08
C GLY A 2 1.04 23.46 -8.57
N LYS A 3 -0.04 24.08 -8.09
CA LYS A 3 -0.41 24.10 -6.67
C LYS A 3 -0.57 22.66 -6.17
N ARG A 4 0.23 22.30 -5.16
CA ARG A 4 0.13 21.02 -4.45
C ARG A 4 -1.17 21.06 -3.65
N VAL A 5 -2.18 20.28 -4.08
CA VAL A 5 -3.43 20.06 -3.34
C VAL A 5 -3.07 19.41 -2.00
N LYS A 6 -2.84 20.25 -0.98
CA LYS A 6 -2.62 19.84 0.41
C LYS A 6 -3.91 19.91 1.23
N ASP A 7 -5.04 20.11 0.57
CA ASP A 7 -6.30 20.40 1.26
C ASP A 7 -7.16 19.14 1.30
N LYS A 8 -7.28 18.61 2.53
CA LYS A 8 -8.26 17.62 2.98
C LYS A 8 -8.06 16.22 2.40
N LEU A 9 -7.23 15.44 3.09
CA LEU A 9 -7.56 14.02 3.26
C LEU A 9 -9.00 13.99 3.79
N LEU A 10 -9.93 13.54 2.95
CA LEU A 10 -11.31 13.29 3.33
C LEU A 10 -11.31 12.23 4.42
N VAL A 11 -11.23 12.65 5.68
CA VAL A 11 -11.42 11.74 6.81
C VAL A 11 -12.91 11.41 6.81
N PRO A 12 -13.31 10.16 6.53
CA PRO A 12 -14.71 9.80 6.53
C PRO A 12 -15.29 10.07 7.93
N LYS A 13 -16.41 10.81 8.00
CA LYS A 13 -17.16 10.98 9.24
C LYS A 13 -17.43 9.61 9.86
N LYS A 14 -17.17 9.49 11.16
CA LYS A 14 -17.31 8.29 12.00
C LYS A 14 -18.77 7.85 12.10
N ASN A 15 -19.29 7.22 11.05
CA ASN A 15 -20.51 6.43 11.07
C ASN A 15 -20.11 5.02 10.67
N SER A 16 -20.13 4.07 11.63
CA SER A 16 -19.98 2.62 11.44
C SER A 16 -19.09 2.23 10.26
N GLN A 17 -17.76 2.29 10.43
CA GLN A 17 -16.82 1.90 9.38
C GLN A 17 -17.15 0.49 8.90
N ILE A 18 -17.73 0.40 7.71
CA ILE A 18 -17.95 -0.88 7.04
C ILE A 18 -16.57 -1.40 6.69
N VAL A 19 -16.09 -2.37 7.46
CA VAL A 19 -14.85 -3.07 7.14
C VAL A 19 -15.10 -3.91 5.89
N PRO A 20 -14.32 -3.73 4.81
CA PRO A 20 -14.49 -4.54 3.61
C PRO A 20 -14.14 -6.00 3.92
N LYS A 21 -14.97 -6.92 3.41
CA LYS A 21 -14.67 -8.36 3.51
C LYS A 21 -13.44 -8.74 2.68
N HIS A 22 -13.20 -8.03 1.58
CA HIS A 22 -12.10 -8.28 0.65
C HIS A 22 -11.39 -6.98 0.28
N LEU A 23 -10.08 -6.93 0.51
CA LEU A 23 -9.19 -5.85 0.10
C LEU A 23 -8.25 -6.35 -1.01
N VAL A 24 -8.10 -5.56 -2.07
CA VAL A 24 -7.12 -5.82 -3.14
C VAL A 24 -6.08 -4.70 -3.11
N ILE A 25 -4.80 -5.06 -3.09
CA ILE A 25 -3.68 -4.12 -3.09
C ILE A 25 -2.89 -4.31 -4.37
N ILE A 26 -2.77 -3.21 -5.11
CA ILE A 26 -1.93 -3.11 -6.31
C ILE A 26 -0.70 -2.27 -5.94
N PRO A 27 0.42 -2.89 -5.53
CA PRO A 27 1.67 -2.20 -5.27
C PRO A 27 2.20 -1.49 -6.53
N ASP A 28 2.25 -0.17 -6.50
CA ASP A 28 2.87 0.65 -7.54
C ASP A 28 3.96 1.55 -6.91
N GLY A 29 4.93 1.96 -7.73
CA GLY A 29 5.91 2.96 -7.36
C GLY A 29 7.26 2.40 -6.93
N ASN A 30 7.42 1.08 -6.83
CA ASN A 30 8.67 0.43 -6.41
C ASN A 30 9.89 0.90 -7.24
N ARG A 31 9.75 0.89 -8.57
CA ARG A 31 10.79 1.39 -9.50
C ARG A 31 11.06 2.89 -9.33
N ARG A 32 10.01 3.70 -9.13
CA ARG A 32 10.13 5.16 -8.88
C ARG A 32 10.83 5.43 -7.55
N TRP A 33 10.52 4.66 -6.51
CA TRP A 33 11.10 4.75 -5.17
C TRP A 33 12.59 4.40 -5.16
N ALA A 34 13.00 3.37 -5.92
CA ALA A 34 14.40 3.01 -6.12
C ALA A 34 15.17 4.09 -6.88
N ARG A 35 14.62 4.59 -8.01
CA ARG A 35 15.25 5.66 -8.80
C ARG A 35 15.48 6.94 -8.00
N LYS A 36 14.51 7.34 -7.16
CA LYS A 36 14.66 8.50 -6.26
C LYS A 36 15.80 8.38 -5.25
N ARG A 37 16.32 7.17 -5.02
CA ARG A 37 17.43 6.86 -4.11
C ARG A 37 18.74 6.55 -4.85
N GLY A 38 18.79 6.76 -6.17
CA GLY A 38 19.93 6.38 -6.99
C GLY A 38 20.11 4.86 -7.13
N TRP A 39 19.11 4.07 -6.72
CA TRP A 39 19.18 2.62 -6.81
C TRP A 39 18.64 2.10 -8.13
N LYS A 40 19.13 0.92 -8.49
CA LYS A 40 18.65 0.20 -9.65
C LYS A 40 17.19 -0.27 -9.45
N PRO A 41 16.35 -0.32 -10.49
CA PRO A 41 14.91 -0.62 -10.36
C PRO A 41 14.59 -1.93 -9.61
N TRP A 42 15.36 -3.00 -9.84
CA TRP A 42 15.15 -4.30 -9.18
C TRP A 42 15.32 -4.25 -7.65
N VAL A 43 16.10 -3.29 -7.13
CA VAL A 43 16.21 -3.06 -5.68
C VAL A 43 14.86 -2.63 -5.11
N GLY A 44 14.08 -1.86 -5.88
CA GLY A 44 12.71 -1.48 -5.51
C GLY A 44 11.79 -2.70 -5.40
N HIS A 45 11.85 -3.62 -6.36
CA HIS A 45 11.07 -4.87 -6.30
C HIS A 45 11.48 -5.72 -5.11
N LYS A 46 12.79 -5.96 -4.92
CA LYS A 46 13.33 -6.72 -3.77
C LYS A 46 12.92 -6.13 -2.42
N LYS A 47 12.81 -4.80 -2.32
CA LYS A 47 12.40 -4.10 -1.09
C LYS A 47 10.89 -4.04 -0.90
N ALA A 48 10.10 -4.22 -1.95
CA ALA A 48 8.64 -4.25 -1.88
C ALA A 48 8.13 -5.66 -1.56
N ASP A 49 8.79 -6.67 -2.12
CA ASP A 49 8.44 -8.09 -1.99
C ASP A 49 9.13 -8.77 -0.79
N THR A 50 9.44 -8.02 0.26
CA THR A 50 10.00 -8.64 1.47
C THR A 50 8.88 -9.32 2.24
N LEU A 51 9.07 -10.60 2.57
CA LEU A 51 8.13 -11.40 3.37
C LEU A 51 7.65 -10.67 4.64
N GLU A 52 8.55 -9.95 5.31
CA GLU A 52 8.25 -9.15 6.50
C GLU A 52 7.18 -8.07 6.27
N LYS A 53 7.28 -7.32 5.16
CA LYS A 53 6.30 -6.27 4.84
C LYS A 53 4.95 -6.85 4.48
N MET A 54 4.96 -7.92 3.70
CA MET A 54 3.73 -8.63 3.35
C MET A 54 3.05 -9.15 4.61
N ARG A 55 3.81 -9.80 5.50
CA ARG A 55 3.31 -10.32 6.78
C ARG A 55 2.71 -9.23 7.67
N ALA A 56 3.43 -8.11 7.88
CA ALA A 56 2.91 -7.00 8.66
C ALA A 56 1.58 -6.46 8.10
N LEU A 57 1.43 -6.46 6.77
CA LEU A 57 0.24 -6.00 6.09
C LEU A 57 -0.94 -7.00 6.17
N TYR A 58 -0.66 -8.31 6.07
CA TYR A 58 -1.64 -9.37 6.34
C TYR A 58 -2.12 -9.35 7.79
N ASP A 59 -1.19 -9.26 8.75
CA ASP A 59 -1.49 -9.22 10.19
C ASP A 59 -2.38 -8.01 10.52
N TYR A 60 -2.02 -6.83 9.99
CA TYR A 60 -2.83 -5.64 10.16
C TYR A 60 -4.24 -5.79 9.55
N ALA A 61 -4.35 -6.31 8.32
CA ALA A 61 -5.63 -6.53 7.66
C ALA A 61 -6.54 -7.46 8.48
N GLY A 62 -5.98 -8.56 9.01
CA GLY A 62 -6.69 -9.47 9.91
C GLY A 62 -7.14 -8.80 11.20
N ASN A 63 -6.27 -8.01 11.83
CA ASN A 63 -6.56 -7.30 13.08
C ASN A 63 -7.70 -6.28 12.95
N ILE A 64 -7.87 -5.68 11.77
CA ILE A 64 -8.98 -4.74 11.51
C ILE A 64 -10.25 -5.43 10.97
N GLY A 65 -10.24 -6.76 10.83
CA GLY A 65 -11.42 -7.55 10.45
C GLY A 65 -11.60 -7.82 8.96
N ILE A 66 -10.57 -7.59 8.12
CA ILE A 66 -10.60 -7.96 6.70
C ILE A 66 -10.41 -9.48 6.58
N LYS A 67 -11.32 -10.16 5.87
CA LYS A 67 -11.30 -11.63 5.74
C LYS A 67 -10.45 -12.11 4.55
N HIS A 68 -10.39 -11.31 3.49
CA HIS A 68 -9.68 -11.67 2.27
C HIS A 68 -8.76 -10.52 1.85
N LEU A 69 -7.51 -10.85 1.55
CA LEU A 69 -6.52 -9.89 1.07
C LEU A 69 -5.87 -10.45 -0.19
N SER A 70 -6.02 -9.74 -1.31
CA SER A 70 -5.34 -10.05 -2.57
C SER A 70 -4.25 -9.03 -2.82
N PHE A 71 -3.11 -9.50 -3.32
CA PHE A 71 -1.97 -8.68 -3.65
C PHE A 71 -1.57 -8.93 -5.09
N TRP A 72 -1.41 -7.88 -5.89
CA TRP A 72 -0.97 -7.97 -7.28
C TRP A 72 0.50 -7.53 -7.40
N PRO A 73 1.48 -8.43 -7.25
CA PRO A 73 2.87 -8.05 -7.47
C PRO A 73 3.10 -7.76 -8.96
N PHE A 74 3.28 -6.49 -9.30
CA PHE A 74 3.80 -6.11 -10.61
C PHE A 74 5.33 -6.31 -10.62
N TYR A 75 5.79 -7.29 -11.38
CA TYR A 75 7.22 -7.54 -11.66
C TYR A 75 7.74 -6.65 -12.80
#